data_AF-A0A1E5MK76-F1
#
_entry.id   AF-A0A1E5MK76-F1
#
_cell.length_a   1.000
_cell.length_b   1.000
_cell.length_c   1.000
_cell.angle_alpha   90.00
_cell.angle_beta   90.00
_cell.angle_gamma   90.00
#
_symmetry.space_group_name_H-M   'P 1'
#
loop_
_entity.id
_entity.type
_entity.pdbx_description
1 polymer ?
#
loop_
_entity_poly.entity_id
_entity_poly.type
_entity_poly.pdbx_seq_one_letter_code
_entity_poly.pdbx_strand_id
1 'polypeptide(L)'
;MNRLLLLPALVLTASAALAGCASTDGSLHSDSTAKSSSAPTSKPESKAVTTAPPVQLEKATVPCTDGVAHVKDLNNKEVTVADCDTVDVSTSSARIILGKTSHLRVSGTVNGITAADLSDVTITGDGNQITSSSKPKVHDTGKKNTVHDGKR
;
A
#
# COMPACT_ATOMS: atom_id res chain seq x y z
N MET A 1 11.95 -6.31 41.41
CA MET A 1 11.07 -5.43 42.21
C MET A 1 11.63 -4.01 42.15
N ASN A 2 11.02 -3.12 41.36
CA ASN A 2 11.09 -1.68 41.64
C ASN A 2 9.78 -1.05 41.17
N ARG A 3 9.10 -0.40 42.11
CA ARG A 3 7.76 0.20 41.98
C ARG A 3 7.86 1.68 41.60
N LEU A 4 6.68 2.26 41.34
CA LEU A 4 6.25 3.67 41.33
C LEU A 4 6.20 4.35 39.95
N LEU A 5 5.18 5.12 39.57
CA LEU A 5 3.76 5.33 39.92
C LEU A 5 3.28 6.51 39.02
N LEU A 6 1.97 6.56 38.74
CA LEU A 6 1.14 7.77 38.48
C LEU A 6 1.17 8.51 37.10
N LEU A 7 0.24 8.11 36.21
CA LEU A 7 -0.95 8.83 35.67
C LEU A 7 -1.05 10.39 35.82
N PRO A 8 -1.99 11.08 35.12
CA PRO A 8 -2.20 11.27 33.68
C PRO A 8 -2.32 12.80 33.34
N ALA A 9 -2.26 13.21 32.07
CA ALA A 9 -2.60 14.58 31.67
C ALA A 9 -3.70 14.59 30.60
N LEU A 10 -4.86 15.05 31.02
CA LEU A 10 -6.08 15.31 30.27
C LEU A 10 -5.93 16.66 29.55
N VAL A 11 -6.15 16.74 28.23
CA VAL A 11 -6.42 18.01 27.55
C VAL A 11 -7.59 17.84 26.57
N LEU A 12 -8.55 18.75 26.73
CA LEU A 12 -9.89 18.82 26.15
C LEU A 12 -9.91 19.88 25.03
N THR A 13 -10.92 19.82 24.14
CA THR A 13 -11.43 20.87 23.21
C THR A 13 -10.64 21.12 21.90
N ALA A 14 -11.23 21.46 20.75
CA ALA A 14 -12.52 22.10 20.45
C ALA A 14 -13.05 21.72 19.05
N SER A 15 -14.38 21.78 18.90
CA SER A 15 -15.14 21.61 17.66
C SER A 15 -15.09 22.86 16.77
N ALA A 16 -14.94 22.71 15.45
CA ALA A 16 -15.22 23.75 14.47
C ALA A 16 -16.10 23.19 13.35
N ALA A 17 -17.39 23.54 13.38
CA ALA A 17 -18.31 23.36 12.27
C ALA A 17 -18.20 24.58 11.35
N LEU A 18 -17.94 24.39 10.06
CA LEU A 18 -18.13 25.43 9.04
C LEU A 18 -19.37 25.12 8.21
N ALA A 19 -20.24 26.11 8.17
CA ALA A 19 -21.49 26.19 7.44
C ALA A 19 -21.31 26.98 6.14
N GLY A 20 -22.21 26.74 5.18
CA GLY A 20 -22.53 27.64 4.06
C GLY A 20 -21.55 27.56 2.88
N CYS A 21 -21.94 27.75 1.62
CA CYS A 21 -23.11 28.46 1.10
C CYS A 21 -23.51 27.90 -0.27
N ALA A 22 -24.82 27.94 -0.55
CA ALA A 22 -25.43 27.74 -1.85
C ALA A 22 -25.21 28.96 -2.77
N SER A 23 -25.22 28.74 -4.10
CA SER A 23 -25.84 29.59 -5.14
C SER A 23 -25.73 28.90 -6.51
N THR A 24 -26.85 28.60 -7.20
CA THR A 24 -27.58 29.45 -8.19
C THR A 24 -26.88 29.44 -9.55
N ASP A 25 -27.34 28.63 -10.52
CA ASP A 25 -28.27 28.97 -11.63
C ASP A 25 -27.55 29.58 -12.84
N GLY A 26 -27.89 29.15 -14.07
CA GLY A 26 -27.29 29.72 -15.28
C GLY A 26 -27.29 28.86 -16.55
N SER A 27 -28.46 28.77 -17.20
CA SER A 27 -28.73 28.82 -18.65
C SER A 27 -27.71 28.37 -19.72
N LEU A 28 -28.24 27.51 -20.61
CA LEU A 28 -28.30 27.63 -22.09
C LEU A 28 -27.00 27.97 -22.85
N HIS A 29 -26.53 27.08 -23.76
CA HIS A 29 -26.59 27.30 -25.22
C HIS A 29 -25.94 26.16 -26.04
N SER A 30 -26.67 25.76 -27.08
CA SER A 30 -26.27 25.42 -28.46
C SER A 30 -25.46 24.20 -28.85
N ASP A 31 -26.13 23.42 -29.70
CA ASP A 31 -25.67 22.66 -30.87
C ASP A 31 -24.20 22.78 -31.27
N SER A 32 -23.56 21.62 -31.42
CA SER A 32 -22.49 21.44 -32.39
C SER A 32 -22.64 20.08 -33.07
N THR A 33 -23.05 20.15 -34.33
CA THR A 33 -23.00 19.09 -35.32
C THR A 33 -21.55 18.66 -35.56
N ALA A 34 -21.23 17.39 -35.33
CA ALA A 34 -20.01 16.78 -35.84
C ALA A 34 -20.28 15.36 -36.34
N LYS A 35 -20.58 15.28 -37.64
CA LYS A 35 -20.45 14.09 -38.46
C LYS A 35 -18.95 13.80 -38.61
N SER A 36 -18.48 12.61 -38.21
CA SER A 36 -17.15 12.15 -38.60
C SER A 36 -17.18 10.69 -39.04
N SER A 37 -16.74 10.51 -40.28
CA SER A 37 -16.68 9.27 -41.05
C SER A 37 -15.65 8.28 -40.50
N SER A 38 -15.96 7.00 -40.71
CA SER A 38 -15.14 5.83 -40.44
C SER A 38 -13.87 5.71 -41.30
N ALA A 39 -12.86 5.05 -40.70
CA ALA A 39 -11.82 4.16 -41.26
C ALA A 39 -10.57 4.79 -41.96
N PRO A 40 -9.41 4.07 -42.07
CA PRO A 40 -9.06 2.74 -41.56
C PRO A 40 -7.82 2.67 -40.63
N THR A 41 -7.75 1.55 -39.93
CA THR A 41 -6.72 1.08 -39.00
C THR A 41 -5.37 0.86 -39.70
N SER A 42 -4.35 1.63 -39.33
CA SER A 42 -2.95 1.34 -39.67
C SER A 42 -2.39 0.38 -38.62
N LYS A 43 -2.06 -0.85 -39.05
CA LYS A 43 -1.42 -1.90 -38.23
C LYS A 43 -0.03 -1.42 -37.77
N PRO A 44 0.25 -1.30 -36.46
CA PRO A 44 1.60 -0.97 -36.01
C PRO A 44 2.54 -2.15 -36.27
N GLU A 45 3.64 -1.91 -36.99
CA GLU A 45 4.78 -2.82 -37.04
C GLU A 45 5.31 -3.04 -35.62
N SER A 46 5.24 -4.29 -35.17
CA SER A 46 5.77 -4.72 -33.88
C SER A 46 7.29 -4.69 -33.95
N LYS A 47 7.90 -3.59 -33.49
CA LYS A 47 9.33 -3.55 -33.20
C LYS A 47 9.59 -4.60 -32.12
N ALA A 48 10.42 -5.60 -32.44
CA ALA A 48 10.86 -6.62 -31.51
C ALA A 48 11.51 -5.94 -30.29
N VAL A 49 10.80 -5.94 -29.17
CA VAL A 49 11.30 -5.45 -27.89
C VAL A 49 12.38 -6.44 -27.45
N THR A 50 13.64 -6.03 -27.60
CA THR A 50 14.76 -6.74 -26.96
C THR A 50 14.55 -6.62 -25.47
N THR A 51 14.03 -7.68 -24.86
CA THR A 51 13.68 -7.70 -23.45
C THR A 51 14.98 -7.80 -22.67
N ALA A 52 15.37 -6.73 -21.98
CA ALA A 52 16.51 -6.77 -21.09
C ALA A 52 16.33 -7.91 -20.07
N PRO A 53 17.41 -8.62 -19.66
CA PRO A 53 17.33 -9.65 -18.64
C PRO A 53 16.65 -9.09 -17.37
N PRO A 54 15.81 -9.87 -16.68
CA PRO A 54 15.15 -9.40 -15.47
C PRO A 54 16.19 -9.00 -14.42
N VAL A 55 16.00 -7.84 -13.80
CA VAL A 55 16.85 -7.37 -12.69
C VAL A 55 16.75 -8.39 -11.55
N GLN A 56 17.89 -9.01 -11.20
CA GLN A 56 17.96 -9.90 -10.06
C GLN A 56 18.16 -9.08 -8.79
N LEU A 57 17.17 -9.08 -7.90
CA LEU A 57 17.29 -8.48 -6.57
C LEU A 57 18.08 -9.41 -5.67
N GLU A 58 18.94 -8.85 -4.83
CA GLU A 58 19.60 -9.61 -3.77
C GLU A 58 18.55 -10.13 -2.78
N LYS A 59 18.69 -11.40 -2.37
CA LYS A 59 17.73 -12.08 -1.50
C LYS A 59 18.16 -12.01 -0.05
N ALA A 60 17.21 -11.78 0.85
CA ALA A 60 17.41 -11.80 2.29
C ALA A 60 16.28 -12.58 2.97
N THR A 61 16.58 -13.20 4.11
CA THR A 61 15.59 -13.87 4.96
C THR A 61 15.62 -13.21 6.34
N VAL A 62 14.46 -12.83 6.85
CA VAL A 62 14.32 -12.24 8.19
C VAL A 62 13.64 -13.26 9.11
N PRO A 63 14.27 -13.61 10.25
CA PRO A 63 13.66 -14.54 11.20
C PRO A 63 12.50 -13.88 11.95
N CYS A 64 11.47 -14.67 12.24
CA CYS A 64 10.44 -14.31 13.21
C CYS A 64 10.91 -14.74 14.61
N THR A 65 11.14 -13.79 15.51
CA THR A 65 11.60 -14.05 16.87
C THR A 65 10.56 -13.53 17.84
N ASP A 66 10.14 -14.35 18.80
CA ASP A 66 9.09 -13.99 19.77
C ASP A 66 7.78 -13.51 19.13
N GLY A 67 7.42 -14.08 17.97
CA GLY A 67 6.22 -13.72 17.22
C GLY A 67 6.33 -12.41 16.43
N VAL A 68 7.51 -11.79 16.38
CA VAL A 68 7.73 -10.53 15.66
C VAL A 68 8.90 -10.64 14.68
N ALA A 69 8.71 -10.17 13.45
CA ALA A 69 9.77 -10.00 12.47
C ALA A 69 9.96 -8.52 12.15
N HIS A 70 11.23 -8.08 12.13
CA HIS A 70 11.59 -6.70 11.83
C HIS A 70 12.33 -6.61 10.50
N VAL A 71 11.68 -6.05 9.49
CA VAL A 71 12.27 -5.81 8.16
C VAL A 71 12.79 -4.36 8.12
N LYS A 72 14.11 -4.20 8.36
CA LYS A 72 14.80 -2.92 8.44
C LYS A 72 16.08 -2.95 7.60
N ASP A 73 16.46 -1.84 6.99
CA ASP A 73 17.72 -1.68 6.23
C ASP A 73 17.93 -2.68 5.07
N LEU A 74 16.84 -3.17 4.47
CA LEU A 74 16.85 -4.15 3.37
C LEU A 74 16.32 -3.52 2.07
N ASN A 75 16.73 -2.29 1.78
CA ASN A 75 16.30 -1.56 0.58
C ASN A 75 16.81 -2.25 -0.70
N ASN A 76 16.01 -2.24 -1.76
CA ASN A 76 16.34 -2.85 -3.06
C ASN A 76 16.63 -4.36 -2.98
N LYS A 77 16.01 -5.06 -2.03
CA LYS A 77 16.14 -6.51 -1.85
C LYS A 77 14.80 -7.22 -1.98
N GLU A 78 14.87 -8.51 -2.26
CA GLU A 78 13.77 -9.45 -2.08
C GLU A 78 13.90 -10.09 -0.68
N VAL A 79 12.95 -9.80 0.20
CA VAL A 79 12.95 -10.26 1.60
C VAL A 79 11.89 -11.34 1.78
N THR A 80 12.26 -12.46 2.39
CA THR A 80 11.31 -13.50 2.80
C THR A 80 11.20 -13.57 4.32
N VAL A 81 9.97 -13.62 4.82
CA VAL A 81 9.63 -13.83 6.24
C VAL A 81 8.72 -15.04 6.31
N ALA A 82 9.05 -16.00 7.19
CA ALA A 82 8.18 -17.14 7.47
C ALA A 82 6.88 -16.72 8.19
N ASP A 83 6.04 -17.69 8.56
CA ASP A 83 4.86 -17.43 9.39
C ASP A 83 5.26 -16.69 10.68
N CYS A 84 4.56 -15.59 10.97
CA CYS A 84 4.91 -14.69 12.07
C CYS A 84 3.70 -13.88 12.49
N ASP A 85 3.42 -13.76 13.79
CA ASP A 85 2.23 -13.04 14.28
C ASP A 85 2.25 -11.57 13.86
N THR A 86 3.40 -10.89 14.03
CA THR A 86 3.58 -9.48 13.67
C THR A 86 4.79 -9.28 12.76
N VAL A 87 4.63 -8.49 11.71
CA VAL A 87 5.73 -8.08 10.83
C VAL A 87 5.79 -6.55 10.77
N ASP A 88 6.92 -5.98 11.20
CA ASP A 88 7.20 -4.55 11.14
C ASP A 88 8.12 -4.25 9.95
N VAL A 89 7.59 -3.55 8.95
CA VAL A 89 8.31 -3.14 7.74
C VAL A 89 8.64 -1.66 7.81
N SER A 90 9.93 -1.35 7.96
CA SER A 90 10.45 0.03 7.97
C SER A 90 11.44 0.33 6.84
N THR A 91 11.75 -0.65 6.00
CA THR A 91 12.55 -0.47 4.79
C THR A 91 11.73 0.09 3.63
N SER A 92 12.38 0.66 2.62
CA SER A 92 11.75 1.16 1.39
C SER A 92 12.23 0.41 0.15
N SER A 93 11.47 0.50 -0.93
CA SER A 93 11.83 -0.05 -2.25
C SER A 93 12.24 -1.52 -2.21
N ALA A 94 11.52 -2.33 -1.41
CA ALA A 94 11.76 -3.76 -1.28
C ALA A 94 10.59 -4.58 -1.82
N ARG A 95 10.89 -5.82 -2.25
CA ARG A 95 9.90 -6.86 -2.49
C ARG A 95 9.87 -7.77 -1.27
N ILE A 96 8.73 -7.89 -0.60
CA ILE A 96 8.59 -8.63 0.65
C ILE A 96 7.59 -9.76 0.47
N ILE A 97 8.03 -10.98 0.78
CA ILE A 97 7.23 -12.20 0.72
C ILE A 97 7.01 -12.66 2.16
N LEU A 98 5.76 -12.67 2.60
CA LEU A 98 5.34 -13.03 3.95
C LEU A 98 4.60 -14.37 3.93
N GLY A 99 4.83 -15.17 4.96
CA GLY A 99 3.97 -16.30 5.31
C GLY A 99 2.59 -15.83 5.81
N LYS A 100 2.02 -16.60 6.74
CA LYS A 100 0.83 -16.18 7.49
C LYS A 100 1.23 -15.10 8.50
N THR A 101 0.50 -14.00 8.49
CA THR A 101 0.75 -12.89 9.41
C THR A 101 -0.55 -12.33 9.97
N SER A 102 -0.62 -12.17 11.30
CA SER A 102 -1.81 -11.57 11.92
C SER A 102 -1.78 -10.04 11.76
N HIS A 103 -0.63 -9.41 12.00
CA HIS A 103 -0.47 -7.96 11.98
C HIS A 103 0.71 -7.54 11.10
N LEU A 104 0.44 -6.82 10.02
CA LEU A 104 1.47 -6.17 9.21
C LEU A 104 1.48 -4.67 9.52
N ARG A 105 2.64 -4.12 9.90
CA ARG A 105 2.86 -2.69 10.07
C ARG A 105 3.85 -2.18 9.05
N VAL A 106 3.48 -1.18 8.27
CA VAL A 106 4.30 -0.66 7.16
C VAL A 106 4.52 0.83 7.35
N SER A 107 5.72 1.20 7.79
CA SER A 107 6.17 2.60 7.86
C SER A 107 7.09 3.00 6.71
N GLY A 108 7.63 2.02 5.98
CA GLY A 108 8.44 2.24 4.79
C GLY A 108 7.64 2.67 3.56
N THR A 109 8.35 2.96 2.47
CA THR A 109 7.75 3.50 1.24
C THR A 109 8.03 2.65 0.00
N VAL A 110 7.08 2.64 -0.93
CA VAL A 110 7.22 1.99 -2.25
C VAL A 110 7.63 0.52 -2.14
N ASN A 111 7.04 -0.21 -1.18
CA ASN A 111 7.26 -1.64 -1.05
C ASN A 111 6.21 -2.44 -1.82
N GLY A 112 6.62 -3.57 -2.39
CA GLY A 112 5.71 -4.60 -2.90
C GLY A 112 5.65 -5.76 -1.91
N ILE A 113 4.51 -5.96 -1.25
CA ILE A 113 4.32 -6.96 -0.20
C ILE A 113 3.33 -8.02 -0.68
N THR A 114 3.72 -9.29 -0.62
CA THR A 114 2.85 -10.44 -0.89
C THR A 114 2.78 -11.32 0.35
N ALA A 115 1.59 -11.51 0.91
CA ALA A 115 1.35 -12.33 2.09
C ALA A 115 0.52 -13.56 1.76
N ALA A 116 0.86 -14.71 2.37
CA ALA A 116 0.06 -15.92 2.22
C ALA A 116 -1.33 -15.73 2.84
N ASP A 117 -1.38 -15.23 4.08
CA ASP A 117 -2.60 -14.82 4.78
C ASP A 117 -2.29 -13.60 5.65
N LEU A 118 -3.26 -12.69 5.76
CA LEU A 118 -3.12 -11.42 6.47
C LEU A 118 -4.43 -11.01 7.13
N SER A 119 -4.41 -10.78 8.44
CA SER A 119 -5.63 -10.38 9.19
C SER A 119 -5.80 -8.87 9.31
N ASP A 120 -4.73 -8.16 9.69
CA ASP A 120 -4.73 -6.71 9.91
C ASP A 120 -3.50 -6.05 9.28
N VAL A 121 -3.71 -4.89 8.67
CA VAL A 121 -2.66 -4.09 8.04
C VAL A 121 -2.74 -2.66 8.53
N THR A 122 -1.65 -2.16 9.09
CA THR A 122 -1.45 -0.75 9.40
C THR A 122 -0.39 -0.16 8.47
N ILE A 123 -0.75 0.90 7.74
CA ILE A 123 0.13 1.58 6.79
C ILE A 123 0.25 3.05 7.19
N THR A 124 1.50 3.49 7.43
CA THR A 124 1.82 4.90 7.67
C THR A 124 2.75 5.49 6.61
N GLY A 125 3.39 4.64 5.81
CA GLY A 125 4.19 5.07 4.66
C GLY A 125 3.40 5.13 3.35
N ASP A 126 4.04 5.64 2.30
CA ASP A 126 3.42 5.92 1.00
C ASP A 126 3.81 4.92 -0.10
N GLY A 127 2.91 4.73 -1.07
CA GLY A 127 3.19 4.01 -2.33
C GLY A 127 3.35 2.49 -2.19
N ASN A 128 2.91 1.91 -1.07
CA ASN A 128 3.02 0.48 -0.81
C ASN A 128 1.93 -0.30 -1.56
N GLN A 129 2.29 -1.42 -2.16
CA GLN A 129 1.37 -2.34 -2.82
C GLN A 129 1.35 -3.65 -2.04
N ILE A 130 0.19 -4.01 -1.49
CA ILE A 130 0.02 -5.18 -0.62
C ILE A 130 -0.96 -6.14 -1.27
N THR A 131 -0.55 -7.39 -1.44
CA THR A 131 -1.41 -8.48 -1.93
C THR A 131 -1.47 -9.57 -0.87
N SER A 132 -2.67 -10.02 -0.49
CA SER A 132 -2.87 -11.14 0.43
C SER A 132 -3.90 -12.12 -0.12
N SER A 133 -3.80 -13.42 0.16
CA SER A 133 -4.87 -14.37 -0.23
C SER A 133 -6.15 -14.21 0.60
N SER A 134 -6.06 -13.54 1.74
CA SER A 134 -7.18 -13.16 2.62
C SER A 134 -7.65 -11.73 2.35
N LYS A 135 -8.75 -11.34 3.01
CA LYS A 135 -9.23 -9.95 3.04
C LYS A 135 -8.89 -9.32 4.41
N PRO A 136 -7.77 -8.60 4.54
CA PRO A 136 -7.39 -8.00 5.81
C PRO A 136 -8.25 -6.78 6.16
N LYS A 137 -8.27 -6.45 7.45
CA LYS A 137 -8.66 -5.12 7.92
C LYS A 137 -7.53 -4.13 7.62
N VAL A 138 -7.84 -2.99 7.02
CA VAL A 138 -6.84 -2.01 6.58
C VAL A 138 -6.99 -0.70 7.35
N HIS A 139 -5.88 -0.27 7.94
CA HIS A 139 -5.67 1.00 8.62
C HIS A 139 -4.59 1.79 7.88
N ASP A 140 -4.99 2.58 6.89
CA ASP A 140 -4.05 3.34 6.05
C ASP A 140 -4.14 4.84 6.33
N THR A 141 -2.99 5.43 6.64
CA THR A 141 -2.81 6.88 6.83
C THR A 141 -1.82 7.49 5.84
N GLY A 142 -1.23 6.66 4.97
CA GLY A 142 -0.34 7.08 3.90
C GLY A 142 -1.08 7.42 2.62
N LYS A 143 -0.33 7.65 1.55
CA LYS A 143 -0.81 8.05 0.23
C LYS A 143 -0.42 7.03 -0.83
N LYS A 144 -1.30 6.84 -1.82
CA LYS A 144 -1.07 5.98 -3.00
C LYS A 144 -0.75 4.52 -2.64
N ASN A 145 -1.22 4.05 -1.49
CA ASN A 145 -1.13 2.64 -1.15
C ASN A 145 -2.25 1.87 -1.85
N THR A 146 -1.99 0.62 -2.21
CA THR A 146 -3.00 -0.30 -2.71
C THR A 146 -2.97 -1.59 -1.92
N VAL A 147 -4.14 -2.11 -1.57
CA VAL A 147 -4.30 -3.40 -0.90
C VAL A 147 -5.29 -4.23 -1.71
N HIS A 148 -4.86 -5.40 -2.16
CA HIS A 148 -5.64 -6.32 -2.99
C HIS A 148 -5.77 -7.68 -2.30
N ASP A 149 -6.97 -8.26 -2.35
CA ASP A 149 -7.19 -9.67 -2.05
C ASP A 149 -6.93 -10.52 -3.31
N GLY A 150 -6.12 -11.55 -3.16
CA GLY A 150 -5.65 -12.45 -4.22
C GLY A 150 -6.68 -13.50 -4.63
N LYS A 151 -7.94 -13.34 -4.24
CA LYS A 151 -9.03 -14.21 -4.71
C LYS A 151 -9.39 -13.81 -6.14
N ARG A 152 -8.86 -14.54 -7.12
CA ARG A 152 -9.50 -14.66 -8.43
C ARG A 152 -10.73 -15.55 -8.33
#